data_AF-D5CT93-F1
#
_entry.id   AF-D5CT93-F1
#
_cell.length_a   1.000
_cell.length_b   1.000
_cell.length_c   1.000
_cell.angle_alpha   90.00
_cell.angle_beta   90.00
_cell.angle_gamma   90.00
#
_symmetry.space_group_name_H-M   'P 1'
#
loop_
_entity.id
_entity.type
_entity.pdbx_description
1 polymer ?
#
loop_
_entity_poly.entity_id
_entity_poly.type
_entity_poly.pdbx_seq_one_letter_code
_entity_poly.pdbx_strand_id
1 'polypeptide(L)'
;MALELEDSICSLKHINARKEGSEDDKELAVDLKIEIDEAAVDVLPQFAPSLRGFMFDKDAVRFPQMGAVKWSGEHVNMEIELCGFIFKEARLSKFEIEPYIEPRGQDWEDYADFQRIKLTLSCSFKPQGSEIASMAELLGEDTKISIRARQQELAI
;
A
#
# COMPACT_ATOMS: atom_id res chain seq x y z
N MET A 1 -6.13 -3.19 -14.13
CA MET A 1 -4.91 -2.37 -13.93
C MET A 1 -4.37 -2.75 -12.56
N ALA A 2 -3.07 -3.01 -12.45
CA ALA A 2 -2.47 -3.41 -11.18
C ALA A 2 -2.22 -2.18 -10.28
N LEU A 3 -2.06 -2.40 -8.98
CA LEU A 3 -1.67 -1.33 -8.05
C LEU A 3 -0.21 -0.95 -8.29
N GLU A 4 0.03 0.32 -8.57
CA GLU A 4 1.36 0.87 -8.82
C GLU A 4 1.60 2.08 -7.93
N LEU A 5 2.67 2.01 -7.14
CA LEU A 5 3.15 3.05 -6.25
C LEU A 5 4.68 3.08 -6.35
N GLU A 6 5.26 4.26 -6.45
CA GLU A 6 6.71 4.43 -6.54
C GLU A 6 7.18 5.36 -5.42
N ASP A 7 8.20 4.94 -4.68
CA ASP A 7 8.88 5.72 -3.64
C ASP A 7 7.93 6.39 -2.62
N SER A 8 6.77 5.77 -2.37
CA SER A 8 5.75 6.31 -1.49
C SER A 8 6.21 6.21 -0.03
N ILE A 9 6.00 7.28 0.73
CA ILE A 9 6.26 7.27 2.18
C ILE A 9 5.17 6.43 2.84
N CYS A 10 5.59 5.50 3.69
CA CYS A 10 4.69 4.63 4.43
C CYS A 10 5.22 4.38 5.84
N SER A 11 4.32 4.05 6.77
CA SER A 11 4.68 3.52 8.08
C SER A 11 4.29 2.05 8.21
N LEU A 12 5.20 1.27 8.79
CA LEU A 12 4.93 -0.12 9.16
C LEU A 12 4.17 -0.14 10.49
N LYS A 13 2.88 -0.50 10.47
CA LYS A 13 2.03 -0.50 11.66
C LYS A 13 2.01 -1.83 12.41
N HIS A 14 2.21 -2.94 11.69
CA HIS A 14 2.21 -4.28 12.29
C HIS A 14 3.03 -5.26 11.48
N ILE A 15 3.69 -6.20 12.16
CA ILE A 15 4.42 -7.32 11.54
C ILE A 15 3.90 -8.61 12.17
N ASN A 16 3.41 -9.53 11.33
CA ASN A 16 2.98 -10.85 11.76
C ASN A 16 3.79 -11.92 11.04
N ALA A 17 4.82 -12.44 11.69
CA ALA A 17 5.62 -13.56 11.18
C ALA A 17 5.00 -14.91 11.60
N ARG A 18 4.92 -15.85 10.68
CA ARG A 18 4.44 -17.21 10.94
C ARG A 18 5.21 -18.23 10.11
N LYS A 19 5.14 -19.49 10.52
CA LYS A 19 5.60 -20.62 9.72
C LYS A 19 4.41 -21.20 8.96
N GLU A 20 4.50 -21.31 7.65
CA GLU A 20 3.51 -21.96 6.78
C GLU A 20 4.12 -23.19 6.11
N GLY A 21 3.30 -24.18 5.75
CA GLY A 21 3.74 -25.41 5.09
C GLY A 21 3.60 -26.67 5.95
N SER A 22 3.88 -27.83 5.35
CA SER A 22 3.88 -29.13 6.03
C SER A 22 5.01 -29.24 7.06
N GLU A 23 4.94 -30.23 7.97
CA GLU A 23 5.94 -30.36 9.05
C GLU A 23 7.38 -30.41 8.56
N ASP A 24 7.61 -31.02 7.39
CA ASP A 24 8.93 -31.18 6.77
C ASP A 24 9.34 -30.02 5.84
N ASP A 25 8.43 -29.07 5.55
CA ASP A 25 8.66 -27.96 4.61
C ASP A 25 8.04 -26.67 5.13
N LYS A 26 8.49 -26.24 6.31
CA LYS A 26 8.03 -25.00 6.94
C LYS A 26 8.80 -23.81 6.37
N GLU A 27 8.10 -22.98 5.63
CA GLU A 27 8.60 -21.70 5.14
C GLU A 27 8.17 -20.55 6.07
N LEU A 28 8.99 -19.51 6.10
CA LEU A 28 8.67 -18.29 6.82
C LEU A 28 7.79 -17.41 5.95
N ALA A 29 6.64 -17.01 6.48
CA ALA A 29 5.72 -16.06 5.86
C ALA A 29 5.53 -14.86 6.80
N VAL A 30 5.40 -13.68 6.21
CA VAL A 30 5.11 -12.45 6.96
C VAL A 30 3.90 -11.75 6.37
N ASP A 31 3.08 -11.19 7.25
CA ASP A 31 2.05 -10.22 6.90
C ASP A 31 2.39 -8.88 7.55
N LEU A 32 2.63 -7.88 6.72
CA LEU A 32 2.83 -6.50 7.13
C LEU A 32 1.52 -5.73 7.01
N LYS A 33 1.19 -4.93 8.03
CA LYS A 33 0.21 -3.86 7.89
C LYS A 33 0.95 -2.57 7.56
N ILE A 34 0.68 -2.03 6.39
CA ILE A 34 1.35 -0.84 5.85
C ILE A 34 0.31 0.26 5.73
N GLU A 35 0.67 1.48 6.16
CA GLU A 35 -0.12 2.68 5.97
C GLU A 35 0.68 3.65 5.10
N ILE A 36 0.09 4.11 4.01
CA ILE A 36 0.66 5.10 3.09
C ILE A 36 -0.21 6.34 3.26
N ASP A 37 0.35 7.39 3.86
CA ASP A 37 -0.43 8.56 4.26
C ASP A 37 -0.80 9.46 3.10
N GLU A 38 0.05 9.56 2.06
CA GLU A 38 -0.08 10.54 0.98
C GLU A 38 -0.20 9.91 -0.41
N ALA A 39 -0.94 8.82 -0.54
CA ALA A 39 -1.14 8.20 -1.84
C ALA A 39 -1.94 9.12 -2.79
N ALA A 40 -1.53 9.16 -4.05
CA ALA A 40 -2.20 9.93 -5.08
C ALA A 40 -3.59 9.35 -5.39
N VAL A 41 -4.58 10.21 -5.65
CA VAL A 41 -5.95 9.77 -6.01
C VAL A 41 -6.04 8.98 -7.31
N ASP A 42 -5.01 9.03 -8.16
CA ASP A 42 -4.98 8.33 -9.45
C ASP A 42 -4.86 6.82 -9.31
N VAL A 43 -4.59 6.30 -8.11
CA VAL A 43 -4.63 4.86 -7.82
C VAL A 43 -6.07 4.35 -7.58
N LEU A 44 -7.03 5.23 -7.27
CA LEU A 44 -8.40 4.85 -6.95
C LEU A 44 -9.12 4.03 -8.04
N PRO A 45 -8.95 4.32 -9.35
CA PRO A 45 -9.53 3.52 -10.43
C PRO A 45 -9.09 2.05 -10.45
N GLN A 46 -7.95 1.72 -9.83
CA GLN A 46 -7.46 0.33 -9.73
C GLN A 46 -8.31 -0.51 -8.76
N PHE A 47 -8.96 0.14 -7.79
CA PHE A 47 -9.92 -0.48 -6.88
C PHE A 47 -11.34 -0.49 -7.47
N ALA A 48 -11.81 0.69 -7.89
CA ALA A 48 -13.08 0.86 -8.58
C ALA A 48 -13.09 2.20 -9.35
N PRO A 49 -13.48 2.22 -10.65
CA PRO A 49 -13.46 3.45 -11.46
C PRO A 49 -14.29 4.60 -10.88
N SER A 50 -15.39 4.30 -10.18
CA SER A 50 -16.28 5.30 -9.59
C SER A 50 -15.82 5.80 -8.22
N LEU A 51 -14.75 5.26 -7.65
CA LEU A 51 -14.37 5.49 -6.26
C LEU A 51 -13.94 6.93 -6.01
N ARG A 52 -13.22 7.55 -6.95
CA ARG A 52 -12.82 8.97 -6.85
C ARG A 52 -14.03 9.90 -6.74
N GLY A 53 -15.00 9.78 -7.63
CA GLY A 53 -16.22 10.60 -7.59
C GLY A 53 -17.16 10.25 -6.42
N PHE A 54 -17.01 9.06 -5.83
CA PHE A 54 -17.70 8.71 -4.59
C PHE A 54 -17.08 9.43 -3.38
N MET A 55 -15.74 9.45 -3.29
CA MET A 55 -15.00 10.01 -2.16
C MET A 55 -14.88 11.54 -2.19
N PHE A 56 -14.80 12.13 -3.39
CA PHE A 56 -14.56 13.55 -3.56
C PHE A 56 -15.67 14.22 -4.38
N ASP A 57 -15.93 15.49 -4.07
CA ASP A 57 -16.76 16.39 -4.86
C ASP A 57 -16.00 17.71 -5.05
N LYS A 58 -15.52 17.95 -6.28
CA LYS A 58 -14.59 19.06 -6.59
C LYS A 58 -13.41 19.03 -5.62
N ASP A 59 -13.16 20.11 -4.89
CA ASP A 59 -11.98 20.27 -4.02
C ASP A 59 -12.24 19.86 -2.56
N ALA A 60 -13.25 19.02 -2.32
CA ALA A 60 -13.65 18.60 -0.99
C ALA A 60 -13.86 17.08 -0.89
N VAL A 61 -13.65 16.54 0.31
CA VAL A 61 -14.14 15.21 0.67
C VAL A 61 -15.67 15.24 0.71
N ARG A 62 -16.30 14.34 -0.02
CA ARG A 62 -17.77 14.31 -0.20
C ARG A 62 -18.50 13.98 1.09
N PHE A 63 -17.94 13.09 1.90
CA PHE A 63 -18.51 12.64 3.16
C PHE A 63 -17.46 12.71 4.29
N PRO A 64 -17.21 13.89 4.88
CA PRO A 64 -16.10 14.10 5.83
C PRO A 64 -16.15 13.24 7.11
N GLN A 65 -17.31 12.71 7.47
CA GLN A 65 -17.51 11.84 8.65
C GLN A 65 -17.52 10.35 8.30
N MET A 66 -17.39 10.00 7.02
CA MET A 66 -17.33 8.60 6.60
C MET A 66 -15.96 8.04 6.96
N GLY A 67 -15.95 6.88 7.63
CA GLY A 67 -14.71 6.15 7.87
C GLY A 67 -14.12 5.57 6.58
N ALA A 68 -12.96 4.94 6.70
CA ALA A 68 -12.28 4.32 5.57
C ALA A 68 -13.17 3.34 4.79
N VAL A 69 -13.14 3.45 3.45
CA VAL A 69 -13.81 2.51 2.55
C VAL A 69 -12.96 1.25 2.48
N LYS A 70 -13.57 0.11 2.82
CA LYS A 70 -12.89 -1.19 2.76
C LYS A 70 -13.09 -1.82 1.39
N TRP A 71 -12.00 -2.29 0.78
CA TRP A 71 -12.05 -3.03 -0.48
C TRP A 71 -11.51 -4.44 -0.28
N SER A 72 -12.34 -5.43 -0.60
CA SER A 72 -12.09 -6.85 -0.31
C SER A 72 -11.31 -7.58 -1.41
N GLY A 73 -11.00 -6.91 -2.51
CA GLY A 73 -10.22 -7.50 -3.57
C GLY A 73 -8.75 -7.68 -3.16
N GLU A 74 -8.01 -8.35 -4.03
CA GLU A 74 -6.62 -8.70 -3.79
C GLU A 74 -5.79 -8.50 -5.05
N HIS A 75 -4.54 -8.12 -4.85
CA HIS A 75 -3.53 -8.10 -5.90
C HIS A 75 -2.48 -9.18 -5.57
N VAL A 76 -2.29 -10.11 -6.50
CA VAL A 76 -1.34 -11.22 -6.38
C VAL A 76 -0.21 -11.06 -7.38
N ASN A 77 0.92 -11.73 -7.14
CA ASN A 77 2.12 -11.62 -7.97
C ASN A 77 2.62 -10.17 -8.09
N MET A 78 2.60 -9.46 -6.96
CA MET A 78 3.13 -8.11 -6.86
C MET A 78 4.61 -8.16 -6.52
N GLU A 79 5.35 -7.20 -7.04
CA GLU A 79 6.70 -6.91 -6.59
C GLU A 79 6.65 -5.73 -5.63
N ILE A 80 7.32 -5.89 -4.48
CA ILE A 80 7.39 -4.87 -3.44
C ILE A 80 8.85 -4.63 -3.11
N GLU A 81 9.23 -3.36 -3.14
CA GLU A 81 10.50 -2.91 -2.61
C GLU A 81 10.26 -2.19 -1.29
N LEU A 82 10.87 -2.70 -0.22
CA LEU A 82 10.70 -2.19 1.14
C LEU A 82 11.99 -2.45 1.93
N CYS A 83 12.47 -1.43 2.64
CA CYS A 83 13.70 -1.52 3.44
C CYS A 83 14.94 -1.97 2.64
N GLY A 84 14.99 -1.64 1.34
CA GLY A 84 16.08 -2.07 0.43
C GLY A 84 16.01 -3.53 -0.01
N PHE A 85 14.95 -4.26 0.35
CA PHE A 85 14.69 -5.63 -0.09
C PHE A 85 13.60 -5.65 -1.16
N ILE A 86 13.69 -6.60 -2.09
CA ILE A 86 12.72 -6.80 -3.16
C ILE A 86 12.04 -8.16 -3.01
N PHE A 87 10.72 -8.16 -2.90
CA PHE A 87 9.88 -9.35 -2.77
C PHE A 87 8.99 -9.50 -4.01
N LYS A 88 9.21 -10.55 -4.81
CA LYS A 88 8.61 -10.67 -6.16
C LYS A 88 7.27 -11.43 -6.24
N GLU A 89 6.80 -11.95 -5.11
CA GLU A 89 5.58 -12.77 -5.04
C GLU A 89 4.69 -12.33 -3.87
N ALA A 90 4.58 -11.02 -3.70
CA ALA A 90 3.75 -10.46 -2.65
C ALA A 90 2.27 -10.51 -3.01
N ARG A 91 1.44 -10.67 -1.99
CA ARG A 91 -0.02 -10.54 -2.02
C ARG A 91 -0.43 -9.31 -1.24
N LEU A 92 -1.22 -8.46 -1.87
CA LEU A 92 -1.82 -7.27 -1.25
C LEU A 92 -3.31 -7.50 -1.02
N SER A 93 -3.78 -7.22 0.19
CA SER A 93 -5.17 -7.47 0.60
C SER A 93 -5.61 -6.51 1.71
N LYS A 94 -6.88 -6.61 2.14
CA LYS A 94 -7.43 -5.87 3.29
C LYS A 94 -7.23 -4.36 3.17
N PHE A 95 -7.59 -3.83 2.01
CA PHE A 95 -7.41 -2.41 1.72
C PHE A 95 -8.44 -1.57 2.48
N GLU A 96 -7.97 -0.51 3.12
CA GLU A 96 -8.79 0.55 3.71
C GLU A 96 -8.33 1.89 3.11
N ILE A 97 -9.28 2.64 2.55
CA ILE A 97 -9.00 3.85 1.78
C ILE A 97 -9.75 5.01 2.42
N GLU A 98 -9.00 6.00 2.89
CA GLU A 98 -9.56 7.18 3.55
C GLU A 98 -9.18 8.45 2.75
N PRO A 99 -10.17 9.22 2.26
CA PRO A 99 -9.90 10.45 1.52
C PRO A 99 -9.60 11.60 2.48
N TYR A 100 -8.64 12.46 2.11
CA TYR A 100 -8.44 13.74 2.79
C TYR A 100 -7.99 14.81 1.79
N ILE A 101 -8.04 16.07 2.23
CA ILE A 101 -7.50 17.20 1.49
C ILE A 101 -6.24 17.64 2.24
N GLU A 102 -5.13 17.69 1.52
CA GLU A 102 -3.86 18.17 2.06
C GLU A 102 -3.98 19.67 2.43
N PRO A 103 -3.56 20.08 3.64
CA PRO A 103 -3.65 21.47 4.07
C PRO A 103 -2.87 22.41 3.14
N ARG A 104 -3.45 23.57 2.86
CA ARG A 104 -2.85 24.61 2.01
C ARG A 104 -1.54 25.15 2.60
N GLY A 105 -0.46 25.10 1.83
CA GLY A 105 0.65 26.06 2.00
C GLY A 105 0.22 27.48 1.62
N GLN A 106 0.96 28.51 2.04
CA GLN A 106 0.57 29.92 1.87
C GLN A 106 0.70 30.44 0.41
N ASP A 107 1.42 29.72 -0.46
CA ASP A 107 1.85 30.20 -1.78
C ASP A 107 1.51 29.20 -2.92
N TRP A 108 0.23 28.97 -3.24
CA TRP A 108 -0.12 28.11 -4.39
C TRP A 108 -1.25 28.67 -5.24
N GLU A 109 -1.04 28.68 -6.57
CA GLU A 109 -1.97 29.19 -7.59
C GLU A 109 -2.69 28.07 -8.37
N ASP A 110 -2.27 26.80 -8.23
CA ASP A 110 -2.85 25.67 -8.97
C ASP A 110 -3.78 24.80 -8.12
N TYR A 111 -5.03 24.66 -8.56
CA TYR A 111 -6.17 24.15 -7.79
C TYR A 111 -6.34 22.61 -7.77
N ALA A 112 -5.52 21.84 -8.51
CA ALA A 112 -5.86 20.45 -8.86
C ALA A 112 -5.24 19.34 -7.97
N ASP A 113 -4.25 19.63 -7.12
CA ASP A 113 -3.36 18.58 -6.56
C ASP A 113 -3.55 18.25 -5.07
N PHE A 114 -4.58 18.79 -4.41
CA PHE A 114 -4.75 18.64 -2.94
C PHE A 114 -5.48 17.38 -2.50
N GLN A 115 -6.09 16.65 -3.43
CA GLN A 115 -6.78 15.41 -3.09
C GLN A 115 -5.75 14.31 -2.87
N ARG A 116 -5.79 13.72 -1.68
CA ARG A 116 -4.92 12.62 -1.28
C ARG A 116 -5.74 11.53 -0.62
N ILE A 117 -5.17 10.34 -0.55
CA ILE A 117 -5.74 9.24 0.21
C ILE A 117 -4.72 8.67 1.19
N LYS A 118 -5.19 8.35 2.39
CA LYS A 118 -4.50 7.42 3.26
C LYS A 118 -4.90 6.01 2.82
N LEU A 119 -3.92 5.22 2.39
CA LEU A 119 -4.10 3.83 1.96
C LEU A 119 -3.50 2.90 3.00
N THR A 120 -4.34 2.13 3.68
CA THR A 120 -3.90 1.01 4.51
C THR A 120 -4.07 -0.30 3.77
N LEU A 121 -3.07 -1.17 3.83
CA LEU A 121 -3.12 -2.49 3.21
C LEU A 121 -2.36 -3.55 4.03
N SER A 122 -2.71 -4.81 3.79
CA SER A 122 -1.95 -5.97 4.26
C SER A 122 -1.08 -6.48 3.12
N CYS A 123 0.20 -6.63 3.37
CA CYS A 123 1.19 -7.12 2.42
C CYS A 123 1.78 -8.45 2.94
N SER A 124 1.51 -9.55 2.23
CA SER A 124 1.95 -10.89 2.60
C SER A 124 3.02 -11.40 1.63
N PHE A 125 4.15 -11.91 2.14
CA PHE A 125 5.22 -12.49 1.34
C PHE A 125 6.11 -13.43 2.18
N LYS A 126 7.11 -14.05 1.55
CA LYS A 126 8.04 -15.00 2.18
C LYS A 126 9.44 -14.38 2.34
N PRO A 127 9.80 -13.86 3.52
CA PRO A 127 11.11 -13.29 3.77
C PRO A 127 12.12 -14.32 4.31
N GLN A 128 13.37 -13.92 4.36
CA GLN A 128 14.42 -14.51 5.19
C GLN A 128 14.34 -13.97 6.63
N GLY A 129 14.90 -14.72 7.59
CA GLY A 129 14.86 -14.34 9.01
C GLY A 129 15.53 -12.99 9.30
N SER A 130 16.62 -12.66 8.59
CA SER A 130 17.31 -11.37 8.71
C SER A 130 16.47 -10.20 8.19
N GLU A 131 15.69 -10.40 7.13
CA GLU A 131 14.84 -9.36 6.54
C GLU A 131 13.71 -8.98 7.51
N ILE A 132 13.15 -9.95 8.26
CA ILE A 132 12.17 -9.67 9.32
C ILE A 132 12.76 -8.77 10.40
N ALA A 133 14.00 -9.03 10.82
CA ALA A 133 14.66 -8.22 11.83
C ALA A 133 14.79 -6.75 11.36
N SER A 134 15.22 -6.52 10.12
CA SER A 134 15.32 -5.17 9.55
C SER A 134 13.96 -4.47 9.44
N MET A 135 12.89 -5.18 9.09
CA MET A 135 11.54 -4.60 9.09
C MET A 135 11.05 -4.28 10.51
N ALA A 136 11.39 -5.11 11.50
CA ALA A 136 11.00 -4.90 12.89
C ALA A 136 11.65 -3.66 13.51
N GLU A 137 12.87 -3.32 13.11
CA GLU A 137 13.56 -2.08 13.53
C GLU A 137 12.84 -0.81 13.05
N LEU A 138 12.08 -0.90 11.95
CA LEU A 138 11.34 0.22 11.35
C LEU A 138 9.86 0.23 11.75
N LEU A 139 9.45 -0.62 12.70
CA LEU A 139 8.06 -0.65 13.16
C LEU A 139 7.69 0.67 13.84
N GLY A 140 6.71 1.37 13.29
CA GLY A 140 6.29 2.70 13.75
C GLY A 140 7.10 3.87 13.18
N GLU A 141 8.15 3.60 12.42
CA GLU A 141 8.94 4.61 11.70
C GLU A 141 8.46 4.74 10.25
N ASP A 142 8.74 5.89 9.64
CA ASP A 142 8.46 6.11 8.23
C ASP A 142 9.58 5.55 7.35
N THR A 143 9.20 4.95 6.24
CA THR A 143 10.10 4.38 5.24
C THR A 143 9.52 4.52 3.84
N LYS A 144 10.29 4.19 2.81
CA LYS A 144 9.83 4.16 1.43
C LYS A 144 9.33 2.77 1.05
N ILE A 145 8.26 2.74 0.27
CA ILE A 145 7.75 1.55 -0.39
C ILE A 145 7.49 1.82 -1.86
N SER A 146 7.87 0.84 -2.69
CA SER A 146 7.43 0.76 -4.09
C SER A 146 6.64 -0.52 -4.29
N ILE A 147 5.53 -0.43 -5.00
CA ILE A 147 4.64 -1.55 -5.34
C ILE A 147 4.43 -1.53 -6.85
N ARG A 148 4.65 -2.66 -7.50
CA ARG A 148 4.41 -2.80 -8.95
C ARG A 148 3.90 -4.18 -9.32
N ALA A 149 3.19 -4.26 -10.44
CA ALA A 149 2.91 -5.56 -11.05
C ALA A 149 4.24 -6.25 -11.41
N ARG A 150 4.35 -7.54 -11.11
CA ARG A 150 5.48 -8.32 -11.64
C ARG A 150 5.36 -8.38 -13.15
N GLN A 151 6.37 -7.85 -13.84
CA GLN A 151 6.52 -8.11 -15.27
C GLN A 151 6.93 -9.57 -15.45
N GLN A 152 6.18 -10.32 -16.26
CA GLN A 152 6.67 -11.62 -16.73
C GLN A 152 7.84 -11.35 -17.67
N GLU A 153 9.05 -11.77 -17.29
CA GLU A 153 10.15 -11.87 -18.24
C GLU A 153 9.69 -12.80 -19.35
N LEU A 154 9.51 -12.26 -20.56
CA LEU A 154 9.37 -13.07 -21.76
C LEU A 154 10.65 -13.88 -21.90
N ALA A 155 10.58 -15.17 -21.59
CA ALA A 155 11.65 -16.10 -21.94
C ALA A 155 11.81 -16.06 -23.48
N ILE A 156 12.92 -15.50 -23.95
CA ILE A 156 13.35 -15.54 -25.35
C ILE A 156 14.04 -16.89 -25.59
#